data_AF-A0A6L6AUE8-F1
#
_entry.id   AF-A0A6L6AUE8-F1
#
_cell.length_a   1.000
_cell.length_b   1.000
_cell.length_c   1.000
_cell.angle_alpha   90.00
_cell.angle_beta   90.00
_cell.angle_gamma   90.00
#
_symmetry.space_group_name_H-M   'P 1'
#
loop_
_entity.id
_entity.type
_entity.pdbx_description
1 polymer ?
#
loop_
_entity_poly.entity_id
_entity_poly.type
_entity_poly.pdbx_seq_one_letter_code
_entity_poly.pdbx_strand_id
1 'polypeptide(L)' 'RHRKGLPVRGQRTHTNARTRKGPRKAIAGKKKVTK' A
#
# COMPACT_ATOMS: atom_id res chain seq x y z
N ARG A 1 2.73 -7.00 12.49
CA ARG A 1 1.69 -6.74 11.45
C ARG A 1 0.64 -5.74 11.95
N HIS A 2 0.04 -5.96 13.13
CA HIS A 2 -0.99 -5.09 13.72
C HIS A 2 -0.56 -3.61 13.85
N ARG A 3 0.55 -3.31 14.54
CA ARG A 3 1.10 -1.94 14.67
C ARG A 3 1.49 -1.27 13.34
N LYS A 4 1.83 -2.05 12.32
CA LYS A 4 2.26 -1.57 10.99
C LYS A 4 1.11 -1.45 9.98
N GLY A 5 -0.14 -1.69 10.40
CA GLY A 5 -1.29 -1.67 9.48
C GLY A 5 -1.24 -2.75 8.39
N LEU A 6 -0.58 -3.88 8.65
CA LEU A 6 -0.49 -4.99 7.69
C LEU A 6 -1.38 -6.15 8.12
N PRO A 7 -1.85 -6.99 7.18
CA PRO A 7 -2.64 -8.16 7.52
C PRO A 7 -1.87 -9.18 8.35
N VAL A 8 -2.55 -9.79 9.32
CA VAL A 8 -1.93 -10.61 10.36
C VAL A 8 -1.91 -12.11 10.00
N ARG A 9 -2.82 -12.56 9.13
CA ARG A 9 -3.06 -13.98 8.81
C ARG A 9 -2.22 -14.50 7.62
N GLY A 10 -0.97 -14.06 7.48
CA GLY A 10 -0.08 -14.55 6.41
C GLY A 10 -0.44 -14.13 4.98
N GLN A 11 -1.41 -13.23 4.80
CA GLN A 11 -1.86 -12.77 3.48
C GLN A 11 -0.76 -11.99 2.73
N ARG A 12 -0.79 -12.06 1.39
CA ARG A 12 0.20 -11.40 0.51
C ARG A 12 0.19 -9.88 0.68
N THR A 13 1.36 -9.30 0.96
CA THR A 13 1.52 -7.84 1.17
C THR A 13 2.36 -7.12 0.12
N HIS A 14 2.77 -7.75 -0.98
CA HIS A 14 3.50 -7.06 -2.06
C HIS A 14 2.54 -6.24 -2.94
N THR A 15 1.54 -6.90 -3.53
CA THR A 15 0.59 -6.29 -4.47
C THR A 15 -0.70 -5.81 -3.80
N ASN A 16 -1.34 -6.68 -3.02
CA ASN A 16 -2.66 -6.44 -2.42
C ASN A 16 -2.57 -5.94 -0.97
N ALA A 17 -3.64 -6.13 -0.19
CA ALA A 17 -3.84 -5.63 1.18
C ALA A 17 -4.22 -4.15 1.32
N ARG A 18 -4.94 -3.59 0.34
CA ARG A 18 -5.37 -2.17 0.38
C ARG A 18 -6.29 -1.84 1.55
N THR A 19 -7.15 -2.77 1.95
CA THR A 19 -8.05 -2.56 3.10
C THR A 19 -7.28 -2.29 4.40
N ARG A 20 -6.13 -2.93 4.63
CA ARG A 20 -5.29 -2.68 5.82
C ARG A 20 -4.27 -1.56 5.62
N LYS A 21 -3.70 -1.43 4.41
CA LYS A 21 -2.70 -0.41 4.05
C LYS A 21 -3.30 0.99 3.80
N GLY A 22 -4.61 1.10 3.58
CA GLY A 22 -5.31 2.34 3.21
C GLY A 22 -5.23 2.67 1.71
N PRO A 23 -5.51 3.92 1.31
CA PRO A 23 -5.44 4.39 -0.08
C PRO A 23 -4.00 4.53 -0.60
N ARG A 24 -3.80 4.45 -1.92
CA ARG A 24 -2.46 4.44 -2.55
C ARG A 24 -1.78 5.78 -2.29
N LYS A 25 -0.82 5.79 -1.37
CA LYS A 25 0.11 6.91 -1.22
C LYS A 25 1.08 6.88 -2.39
N ALA A 26 0.98 7.85 -3.28
CA ALA A 26 2.02 8.08 -4.27
C ALA A 26 3.30 8.50 -3.50
N ILE A 27 4.43 7.91 -3.88
CA ILE A 27 5.72 8.40 -3.40
C ILE A 27 5.94 9.74 -4.12
N ALA A 28 6.06 10.83 -3.36
CA ALA A 28 6.31 12.15 -3.92
C ALA A 28 7.55 12.09 -4.84
N GLY A 29 7.45 12.69 -6.03
CA GLY A 29 8.54 12.70 -7.02
C GLY A 29 8.38 11.73 -8.21
N LYS A 30 7.32 10.91 -8.27
CA LYS A 30 6.98 10.23 -9.53
C LYS A 30 6.34 11.24 -10.48
N LYS A 31 7.07 11.64 -11.53
CA LYS A 31 6.59 12.52 -12.61
C LYS A 31 5.15 12.13 -12.96
N LYS A 32 4.22 13.09 -12.86
CA LYS A 32 2.92 12.93 -13.52
C LYS A 32 3.24 12.69 -14.99
N VAL A 33 2.77 11.58 -15.55
CA VAL A 33 2.72 11.43 -17.00
C VAL A 33 1.67 12.44 -17.44
N THR A 34 2.11 13.66 -17.73
CA THR A 34 1.30 14.63 -18.46
C THR A 34 1.07 14.01 -19.83
N LYS A 35 -0.21 13.81 -20.16
CA LYS A 35 -0.63 13.37 -21.49
C LYS A 35 -0.15 14.37 -22.54
#